data_AF-A0A0F9HB53-F1
#
_entry.id   AF-A0A0F9HB53-F1
#
_cell.length_a   1.000
_cell.length_b   1.000
_cell.length_c   1.000
_cell.angle_alpha   90.00
_cell.angle_beta   90.00
_cell.angle_gamma   90.00
#
_symmetry.space_group_name_H-M   'P 1'
#
loop_
_entity.id
_entity.type
_entity.pdbx_description
1 polymer ?
#
loop_
_entity_poly.entity_id
_entity_poly.type
_entity_poly.pdbx_seq_one_letter_code
_entity_poly.pdbx_strand_id
1 'polypeptide(L)'
;MKNNSGSRPSSVRAGPRRSPGRRITGMPVSAGRVVARCCVVHGLEDAGRLEAGDVLVAPNTDPGWTPLFMGLGGLVLETGGALAHGAIIAREYGIPAVTAVANATRRIRDGEWVTLDGRAGTVQCHGEQPDQTKSQQTSKTPTGTNTQWPIQ
;
A
#
# COMPACT_ATOMS: atom_id res chain seq x y z
N MET A 1 -50.09 34.01 0.63
CA MET A 1 -49.59 33.24 -0.53
C MET A 1 -48.16 33.69 -0.85
N LYS A 2 -47.26 32.70 -0.99
CA LYS A 2 -45.95 32.73 -1.67
C LYS A 2 -44.69 33.19 -0.90
N ASN A 3 -44.08 32.17 -0.26
CA ASN A 3 -42.65 31.82 -0.19
C ASN A 3 -41.63 32.64 -1.01
N ASN A 4 -40.46 32.92 -0.41
CA ASN A 4 -39.20 32.55 -1.07
C ASN A 4 -38.04 32.35 -0.08
N SER A 5 -37.68 31.09 0.10
CA SER A 5 -36.51 30.58 0.81
C SER A 5 -35.26 30.77 -0.04
N GLY A 6 -34.45 31.77 0.31
CA GLY A 6 -33.13 32.02 -0.29
C GLY A 6 -32.03 31.27 0.45
N SER A 7 -31.77 30.05 -0.03
CA SER A 7 -30.55 29.22 0.03
C SER A 7 -29.41 29.64 0.97
N ARG A 8 -29.19 28.83 2.01
CA ARG A 8 -27.89 28.74 2.69
C ARG A 8 -26.82 28.27 1.68
N PRO A 9 -25.62 28.87 1.63
CA PRO A 9 -24.52 28.24 0.89
C PRO A 9 -24.16 26.94 1.61
N SER A 10 -24.39 25.81 0.92
CA SER A 10 -23.94 24.50 1.34
C SER A 10 -22.41 24.57 1.46
N SER A 11 -21.88 24.47 2.68
CA SER A 11 -20.46 24.30 2.88
C SER A 11 -20.08 22.95 2.28
N VAL A 12 -19.52 22.97 1.07
CA VAL A 12 -18.79 21.83 0.53
C VAL A 12 -17.67 21.57 1.52
N ARG A 13 -17.87 20.57 2.38
CA ARG A 13 -16.85 20.08 3.30
C ARG A 13 -15.78 19.48 2.40
N ALA A 14 -14.75 20.27 2.07
CA ALA A 14 -13.59 19.81 1.35
C ALA A 14 -13.02 18.65 2.17
N GLY A 15 -13.17 17.42 1.67
CA GLY A 15 -12.49 16.25 2.23
C GLY A 15 -10.99 16.55 2.32
N PRO A 16 -10.25 15.91 3.24
CA PRO A 16 -8.84 16.22 3.46
C PRO A 16 -8.14 16.18 2.10
N ARG A 17 -7.58 17.33 1.69
CA ARG A 17 -6.75 17.40 0.49
C ARG A 17 -5.61 16.43 0.76
N ARG A 18 -5.65 15.25 0.15
CA ARG A 18 -4.50 14.33 0.18
C ARG A 18 -3.35 15.12 -0.42
N SER A 19 -2.45 15.59 0.43
CA SER A 19 -1.16 16.10 -0.02
C SER A 19 -0.60 15.05 -0.98
N PRO A 20 -0.13 15.43 -2.19
CA PRO A 20 0.41 14.45 -3.11
C PRO A 20 1.55 13.73 -2.40
N GLY A 21 1.29 12.49 -1.99
CA GLY A 21 2.22 11.68 -1.21
C GLY A 21 3.55 11.58 -1.96
N ARG A 22 4.67 11.61 -1.23
CA ARG A 22 6.00 11.53 -1.84
C ARG A 22 6.12 10.22 -2.60
N ARG A 23 6.27 10.31 -3.93
CA ARG A 23 6.43 9.15 -4.79
C ARG A 23 7.91 8.85 -5.02
N ILE A 24 8.26 7.60 -4.87
CA ILE A 24 9.60 7.04 -5.02
C ILE A 24 9.51 5.93 -6.06
N THR A 25 10.53 5.80 -6.89
CA THR A 25 10.60 4.81 -7.97
C THR A 25 11.86 3.97 -7.84
N GLY A 26 11.77 2.72 -8.25
CA GLY A 26 12.88 1.80 -8.41
C GLY A 26 12.58 0.75 -9.47
N MET A 27 13.30 -0.36 -9.41
CA MET A 27 13.12 -1.49 -10.31
C MET A 27 11.97 -2.37 -9.82
N PRO A 28 10.92 -2.61 -10.64
CA PRO A 28 9.91 -3.61 -10.32
C PRO A 28 10.54 -5.00 -10.34
N VAL A 29 10.39 -5.78 -9.27
CA VAL A 29 10.91 -7.15 -9.23
C VAL A 29 9.83 -8.19 -9.00
N SER A 30 8.83 -7.90 -8.17
CA SER A 30 7.72 -8.81 -7.90
C SER A 30 6.40 -8.05 -7.96
N ALA A 31 5.48 -8.51 -8.79
CA ALA A 31 4.21 -7.82 -9.04
C ALA A 31 3.27 -7.93 -7.82
N GLY A 32 2.36 -6.96 -7.73
CA GLY A 32 1.38 -6.88 -6.65
C GLY A 32 1.31 -5.47 -6.10
N ARG A 33 0.26 -5.19 -5.31
CA ARG A 33 0.06 -3.88 -4.71
C ARG A 33 -0.41 -4.05 -3.27
N VAL A 34 0.29 -3.38 -2.35
CA VAL A 34 -0.01 -3.44 -0.92
C VAL A 34 -0.02 -2.03 -0.35
N VAL A 35 -0.83 -1.85 0.70
CA VAL A 35 -0.85 -0.64 1.50
C VAL A 35 -0.62 -1.05 2.94
N ALA A 36 0.53 -0.67 3.48
CA ALA A 36 0.97 -1.11 4.81
C ALA A 36 1.93 -0.10 5.43
N ARG A 37 2.16 -0.26 6.73
CA ARG A 37 3.19 0.48 7.45
C ARG A 37 4.55 0.03 6.96
N CYS A 38 5.47 0.96 6.73
CA CYS A 38 6.85 0.63 6.44
C CYS A 38 7.68 0.52 7.73
N CYS A 39 8.53 -0.49 7.78
CA CYS A 39 9.53 -0.65 8.82
C CYS A 39 10.91 -0.50 8.17
N VAL A 40 11.67 0.53 8.56
CA VAL A 40 13.01 0.79 8.05
C VAL A 40 14.00 0.03 8.92
N VAL A 41 14.70 -0.94 8.33
CA VAL A 41 15.57 -1.89 9.03
C VAL A 41 16.95 -1.84 8.38
N HIS A 42 17.99 -1.51 9.14
CA HIS A 42 19.36 -1.42 8.62
C HIS A 42 20.15 -2.73 8.74
N GLY A 43 19.76 -3.59 9.69
CA GLY A 43 20.38 -4.88 9.97
C GLY A 43 19.42 -5.83 10.68
N LEU A 44 19.81 -7.09 10.84
CA LEU A 44 18.95 -8.11 11.45
C LEU A 44 18.63 -7.80 12.93
N GLU A 45 19.48 -7.02 13.59
CA GLU A 45 19.27 -6.48 14.94
C GLU A 45 18.01 -5.61 15.06
N ASP A 46 17.62 -4.94 13.98
CA ASP A 46 16.43 -4.09 13.91
C ASP A 46 15.17 -4.88 13.52
N ALA A 47 15.32 -6.13 13.07
CA ALA A 47 14.24 -6.93 12.51
C ALA A 47 13.14 -7.26 13.54
N GLY A 48 13.44 -7.18 14.84
CA GLY A 48 12.44 -7.38 15.90
C GLY A 48 11.32 -6.34 15.91
N ARG A 49 11.46 -5.22 15.20
CA ARG A 49 10.42 -4.18 15.03
C ARG A 49 9.42 -4.49 13.90
N LEU A 50 9.73 -5.48 13.07
CA LEU A 50 8.93 -5.83 11.90
C LEU A 50 7.68 -6.60 12.33
N GLU A 51 6.50 -6.12 11.94
CA GLU A 51 5.23 -6.82 12.19
C GLU A 51 4.73 -7.53 10.93
N ALA A 52 3.86 -8.52 11.12
CA ALA A 52 3.25 -9.23 10.00
C ALA A 52 2.40 -8.26 9.15
N GLY A 53 2.61 -8.29 7.84
CA GLY A 53 1.96 -7.40 6.87
C GLY A 53 2.72 -6.10 6.60
N ASP A 54 3.80 -5.81 7.32
CA ASP A 54 4.60 -4.60 7.08
C ASP A 54 5.35 -4.63 5.74
N VAL A 55 5.70 -3.44 5.27
CA VAL A 55 6.67 -3.26 4.18
C VAL A 55 8.06 -3.11 4.77
N LEU A 56 8.93 -4.08 4.51
CA LEU A 56 10.35 -3.98 4.88
C LEU A 56 11.06 -2.99 3.95
N VAL A 57 11.74 -2.00 4.52
CA VAL A 57 12.62 -1.08 3.82
C VAL A 57 14.05 -1.27 4.33
N ALA A 58 14.95 -1.75 3.49
CA ALA A 58 16.33 -2.06 3.87
C ALA A 58 17.34 -1.64 2.79
N PRO A 59 18.62 -1.42 3.14
CA PRO A 59 19.64 -1.10 2.14
C PRO A 59 19.92 -2.29 1.21
N ASN A 60 20.02 -3.49 1.78
CA ASN A 60 20.18 -4.77 1.10
C ASN A 60 19.60 -5.90 1.97
N THR A 61 19.57 -7.12 1.44
CA THR A 61 19.28 -8.34 2.21
C THR A 61 20.25 -9.45 1.82
N ASP A 62 20.37 -10.42 2.74
CA ASP A 62 21.17 -11.65 2.59
C ASP A 62 20.34 -12.87 3.04
N PRO A 63 20.81 -14.12 2.83
CA PRO A 63 20.06 -15.32 3.19
C PRO A 63 19.58 -15.40 4.64
N GLY A 64 20.24 -14.73 5.59
CA GLY A 64 19.82 -14.66 6.99
C GLY A 64 18.48 -13.96 7.21
N TRP A 65 18.02 -13.16 6.24
CA TRP A 65 16.74 -12.46 6.30
C TRP A 65 15.56 -13.32 5.87
N THR A 66 15.80 -14.43 5.17
CA THR A 66 14.74 -15.29 4.59
C THR A 66 13.61 -15.63 5.57
N PRO A 67 13.86 -15.97 6.86
CA PRO A 67 12.78 -16.27 7.80
C PRO A 67 11.78 -15.13 8.01
N LEU A 68 12.20 -13.87 7.83
CA LEU A 68 11.36 -12.69 7.99
C LEU A 68 10.37 -12.51 6.83
N PHE A 69 10.69 -13.04 5.64
CA PHE A 69 9.90 -12.82 4.44
C PHE A 69 8.52 -13.46 4.52
N MET A 70 8.34 -14.54 5.29
CA MET A 70 7.03 -15.20 5.45
C MET A 70 5.95 -14.29 6.02
N GLY A 71 6.33 -13.24 6.76
CA GLY A 71 5.39 -12.29 7.36
C GLY A 71 5.24 -10.97 6.60
N LEU A 72 6.01 -10.72 5.53
CA LEU A 72 6.04 -9.39 4.90
C LEU A 72 4.83 -9.15 4.01
N GLY A 73 4.26 -7.95 4.12
CA GLY A 73 3.29 -7.45 3.15
C GLY A 73 3.95 -6.88 1.89
N GLY A 74 5.20 -6.42 2.00
CA GLY A 74 5.97 -5.86 0.89
C GLY A 74 7.47 -5.73 1.16
N LEU A 75 8.25 -5.53 0.10
CA LEU A 75 9.70 -5.37 0.18
C LEU A 75 10.19 -4.16 -0.65
N VAL A 76 11.03 -3.33 -0.04
CA VAL A 76 11.72 -2.20 -0.68
C VAL A 76 13.19 -2.26 -0.36
N LEU A 77 14.04 -2.34 -1.39
CA LEU A 77 15.49 -2.35 -1.22
C LEU A 77 16.18 -1.19 -1.93
N GLU A 78 17.18 -0.59 -1.28
CA GLU A 78 17.99 0.47 -1.89
C GLU A 78 18.87 -0.05 -3.02
N THR A 79 19.44 -1.23 -2.80
CA THR A 79 20.35 -1.89 -3.73
C THR A 79 19.79 -3.24 -4.17
N GLY A 80 20.36 -3.79 -5.24
CA GLY A 80 19.94 -5.07 -5.81
C GLY A 80 19.15 -4.91 -7.11
N GLY A 81 19.43 -5.81 -8.05
CA GLY A 81 18.73 -5.91 -9.33
C GLY A 81 17.71 -7.05 -9.34
N ALA A 82 17.21 -7.36 -10.53
CA ALA A 82 16.20 -8.39 -10.73
C ALA A 82 16.62 -9.80 -10.25
N LEU A 83 17.91 -10.09 -10.09
CA LEU A 83 18.43 -11.40 -9.65
C LEU A 83 19.05 -11.35 -8.25
N ALA A 84 18.93 -10.24 -7.52
CA ALA A 84 19.43 -10.16 -6.15
C ALA A 84 18.64 -11.09 -5.23
N HIS A 85 19.24 -11.48 -4.11
CA HIS A 85 18.64 -12.38 -3.13
C HIS A 85 17.21 -11.97 -2.76
N GLY A 86 17.01 -10.72 -2.32
CA GLY A 86 15.66 -10.22 -1.99
C GLY A 86 14.66 -10.23 -3.15
N ALA A 87 15.12 -10.08 -4.40
CA ALA A 87 14.25 -10.12 -5.58
C ALA A 87 13.78 -11.54 -5.92
N ILE A 88 14.65 -12.54 -5.73
CA ILE A 88 14.30 -13.96 -5.93
C ILE A 88 13.29 -14.38 -4.87
N ILE A 89 13.61 -14.16 -3.60
CA ILE A 89 12.76 -14.54 -2.47
C ILE A 89 11.40 -13.83 -2.54
N ALA A 90 11.36 -12.53 -2.86
CA ALA A 90 10.08 -11.83 -2.99
C ALA A 90 9.14 -12.46 -4.02
N ARG A 91 9.66 -13.03 -5.12
CA ARG A 91 8.84 -13.73 -6.12
C ARG A 91 8.37 -15.09 -5.63
N GLU A 92 9.25 -15.83 -4.97
CA GLU A 92 8.93 -17.16 -4.42
C GLU A 92 7.78 -17.09 -3.40
N TYR A 93 7.79 -16.05 -2.55
CA TYR A 93 6.75 -15.83 -1.56
C TYR A 93 5.56 -14.98 -2.08
N GLY A 94 5.59 -14.56 -3.35
CA GLY A 94 4.50 -13.76 -3.95
C GLY A 94 4.33 -12.36 -3.33
N ILE A 95 5.40 -11.79 -2.78
CA ILE A 95 5.40 -10.53 -2.04
C ILE A 95 5.67 -9.40 -3.03
N PRO A 96 4.85 -8.33 -3.06
CA PRO A 96 5.11 -7.14 -3.88
C PRO A 96 6.47 -6.54 -3.52
N ALA A 97 7.32 -6.32 -4.53
CA ALA A 97 8.68 -5.86 -4.26
C ALA A 97 9.25 -4.91 -5.31
N VAL A 98 10.01 -3.93 -4.81
CA VAL A 98 10.73 -2.92 -5.60
C VAL A 98 12.16 -2.82 -5.07
N THR A 99 13.15 -2.93 -5.95
CA THR A 99 14.57 -2.81 -5.59
C THR A 99 15.21 -1.62 -6.30
N ALA A 100 16.52 -1.40 -6.10
CA ALA A 100 17.25 -0.28 -6.69
C ALA A 100 16.61 1.09 -6.38
N VAL A 101 16.04 1.24 -5.19
CA VAL A 101 15.36 2.47 -4.76
C VAL A 101 16.37 3.39 -4.08
N ALA A 102 16.91 4.36 -4.84
CA ALA A 102 17.95 5.25 -4.33
C ALA A 102 17.54 5.96 -3.03
N ASN A 103 18.34 5.73 -1.97
CA ASN A 103 18.18 6.29 -0.62
C ASN A 103 16.82 5.96 0.02
N ALA A 104 16.22 4.78 -0.24
CA ALA A 104 14.94 4.39 0.34
C ALA A 104 14.86 4.54 1.86
N THR A 105 15.89 4.12 2.60
CA THR A 105 15.94 4.18 4.07
C THR A 105 15.95 5.61 4.62
N ARG A 106 16.45 6.58 3.83
CA ARG A 106 16.44 8.01 4.18
C ARG A 106 15.19 8.72 3.68
N ARG A 107 14.61 8.22 2.58
CA ARG A 107 13.46 8.81 1.91
C ARG A 107 12.14 8.26 2.39
N ILE A 108 12.12 7.20 3.17
CA ILE A 108 10.92 6.60 3.77
C ILE A 108 11.13 6.65 5.28
N ARG A 109 10.16 7.19 6.02
CA ARG A 109 10.27 7.27 7.47
C ARG A 109 9.76 5.98 8.09
N ASP A 110 10.43 5.51 9.13
CA ASP A 110 9.96 4.38 9.91
C ASP A 110 8.54 4.63 10.45
N GLY A 111 7.66 3.63 10.33
CA GLY A 111 6.26 3.73 10.73
C GLY A 111 5.35 4.52 9.77
N GLU A 112 5.86 5.07 8.67
CA GLU A 112 5.04 5.79 7.67
C GLU A 112 4.16 4.80 6.89
N TRP A 113 2.96 5.21 6.47
CA TRP A 113 2.13 4.37 5.62
C TRP A 113 2.56 4.50 4.17
N VAL A 114 2.72 3.38 3.47
CA VAL A 114 3.13 3.38 2.07
C VAL A 114 2.19 2.55 1.23
N THR A 115 1.97 2.99 -0.01
CA THR A 115 1.46 2.12 -1.07
C THR A 115 2.62 1.66 -1.92
N LEU A 116 2.89 0.36 -1.89
CA LEU A 116 3.88 -0.28 -2.73
C LEU A 116 3.17 -0.89 -3.94
N ASP A 117 3.64 -0.55 -5.14
CA ASP A 117 3.24 -1.17 -6.40
C ASP A 117 4.47 -1.81 -7.04
N GLY A 118 4.57 -3.12 -6.88
CA GLY A 118 5.69 -3.91 -7.38
C GLY A 118 5.65 -4.16 -8.88
N ARG A 119 4.52 -3.92 -9.55
CA ARG A 119 4.43 -3.98 -11.03
C ARG A 119 4.92 -2.69 -11.66
N ALA A 120 4.51 -1.55 -11.10
CA ALA A 120 4.94 -0.23 -11.57
C ALA A 120 6.34 0.15 -11.06
N GLY A 121 6.87 -0.55 -10.05
CA GLY A 121 8.17 -0.26 -9.47
C GLY A 121 8.15 0.96 -8.54
N THR A 122 7.03 1.22 -7.86
CA THR A 122 6.80 2.52 -7.21
C THR A 122 6.31 2.42 -5.79
N VAL A 123 6.78 3.33 -4.95
CA VAL A 123 6.41 3.47 -3.54
C VAL A 123 5.81 4.85 -3.34
N GLN A 124 4.60 4.93 -2.80
CA GLN A 124 3.93 6.19 -2.49
C GLN A 124 3.80 6.33 -0.98
N CYS A 125 4.50 7.30 -0.39
CA CYS A 125 4.43 7.58 1.04
C CYS A 125 3.21 8.44 1.36
N HIS A 126 2.43 8.01 2.35
CA HIS A 126 1.28 8.70 2.92
C HIS A 126 1.65 9.13 4.35
N GLY A 127 1.39 10.40 4.68
CA GLY A 127 1.68 10.92 6.02
C GLY A 127 0.79 10.36 7.13
N GLU A 128 -0.28 9.65 6.78
CA GLU A 128 -1.24 9.04 7.71
C GLU A 128 -1.80 7.75 7.10
N GLN A 129 -2.36 6.86 7.94
CA GLN A 129 -3.00 5.63 7.49
C GLN A 129 -4.04 5.95 6.41
N PRO A 130 -3.87 5.45 5.18
CA PRO A 130 -4.88 5.61 4.16
C PRO A 130 -6.12 4.86 4.65
N ASP A 131 -7.15 5.62 4.96
CA ASP A 131 -8.50 5.13 5.24
C ASP A 131 -8.90 4.08 4.19
N GLN A 132 -9.01 2.81 4.63
CA GLN A 132 -9.30 1.66 3.77
C GLN A 132 -10.79 1.54 3.41
N THR A 133 -11.65 2.53 3.73
CA THR A 133 -13.11 2.43 3.52
C THR A 133 -13.58 2.53 2.04
N LYS A 134 -12.72 2.49 1.03
CA LYS A 134 -13.18 2.53 -0.39
C LYS A 134 -12.51 1.51 -1.31
N SER A 135 -12.80 0.23 -1.09
CA SER A 135 -12.47 -0.82 -2.08
C SER A 135 -13.52 -1.92 -2.23
N GLN A 136 -14.79 -1.71 -1.84
CA GLN A 136 -15.91 -2.62 -2.20
C GLN A 136 -17.24 -1.85 -2.35
N GLN A 137 -17.33 -0.91 -3.29
CA GLN A 137 -18.64 -0.40 -3.72
C GLN A 137 -18.66 0.03 -5.19
N THR A 138 -18.55 -0.97 -6.08
CA THR A 138 -19.07 -0.95 -7.46
C THR A 138 -19.55 -2.37 -7.70
N SER A 139 -20.81 -2.73 -7.47
CA SER A 139 -21.95 -2.30 -8.28
C SER A 139 -23.27 -2.45 -7.50
N LYS A 140 -23.99 -1.35 -7.31
CA LYS A 140 -25.44 -1.37 -7.06
C LYS A 140 -26.06 -0.32 -7.96
N THR A 141 -26.91 -0.71 -8.90
CA THR A 141 -28.17 0.01 -9.18
C THR A 141 -29.11 -0.87 -10.03
N PRO A 142 -30.43 -0.61 -10.06
CA PRO A 142 -31.39 -1.27 -9.17
C PRO A 142 -32.60 -1.80 -9.99
N THR A 143 -33.70 -2.05 -9.29
CA THR A 143 -35.10 -1.99 -9.79
C THR A 143 -35.80 -3.34 -9.91
N GLY A 144 -36.70 -3.58 -8.93
CA GLY A 144 -37.99 -4.24 -9.11
C GLY A 144 -37.93 -5.74 -9.43
N THR A 145 -38.86 -6.60 -9.02
CA THR A 145 -40.16 -6.40 -8.42
C THR A 145 -40.49 -7.71 -7.73
N ASN A 146 -40.88 -7.59 -6.47
CA ASN A 146 -41.60 -8.58 -5.70
C ASN A 146 -42.78 -9.13 -6.51
N THR A 147 -42.84 -10.43 -6.80
CA THR A 147 -44.13 -11.12 -6.93
C THR A 147 -44.02 -12.58 -6.50
N GLN A 148 -44.91 -12.90 -5.58
CA GLN A 148 -45.16 -14.13 -4.87
C GLN A 148 -46.30 -14.92 -5.57
N TRP A 149 -46.28 -16.26 -5.44
CA TRP A 149 -47.33 -17.31 -5.68
C TRP A 149 -47.38 -18.01 -7.07
N PRO A 150 -47.93 -19.26 -7.19
CA PRO A 150 -48.04 -20.38 -6.25
C PRO A 150 -47.57 -21.75 -6.85
N ILE A 151 -47.54 -22.75 -5.96
CA ILE A 151 -47.53 -24.21 -6.17
C ILE A 151 -48.42 -24.72 -7.33
N GLN A 152 -47.89 -25.68 -8.10
CA GLN A 152 -48.59 -26.84 -8.66
C GLN A 152 -47.63 -28.04 -8.58
#